data_AF-A0A382Z935-F1
#
_entry.id   AF-A0A382Z935-F1
#
_cell.length_a   1.000
_cell.length_b   1.000
_cell.length_c   1.000
_cell.angle_alpha   90.00
_cell.angle_beta   90.00
_cell.angle_gamma   90.00
#
_symmetry.space_group_name_H-M   'P 1'
#
loop_
_entity.id
_entity.type
_entity.pdbx_description
1 polymer ?
#
loop_
_entity_poly.entity_id
_entity_poly.type
_entity_poly.pdbx_seq_one_letter_code
_entity_poly.pdbx_strand_id
1 'polypeptide(L)'
;MPIPKRKDNEPKEKFMSRCMGDGVMKKEYPDQSQRAAVCMSKAMNLSVIEAVDLQLKLNADERAGYPPNCNKGYVEKDGKCVPVEEGGAHTKKLGCTDPLPDAGEKDN
;
A
#
# COMPACT_ATOMS: atom_id res chain seq x y z
N MET A 1 18.38 -17.60 -4.86
CA MET A 1 17.53 -17.50 -6.08
C MET A 1 17.76 -16.13 -6.71
N PRO A 2 18.24 -16.03 -7.96
CA PRO A 2 18.66 -14.77 -8.55
C PRO A 2 17.45 -14.03 -9.16
N ILE A 3 16.69 -13.31 -8.32
CA ILE A 3 15.70 -12.35 -8.83
C ILE A 3 16.45 -11.18 -9.49
N PRO A 4 16.09 -10.78 -10.73
CA PRO A 4 16.71 -9.65 -11.41
C PRO A 4 16.64 -8.38 -10.56
N LYS A 5 17.80 -7.76 -10.29
CA LYS A 5 17.88 -6.42 -9.71
C LYS A 5 17.85 -5.37 -10.82
N ARG A 6 17.22 -4.22 -10.54
CA ARG A 6 17.26 -3.06 -11.43
C ARG A 6 18.67 -2.50 -11.44
N LYS A 7 19.17 -2.12 -12.63
CA LYS A 7 20.45 -1.39 -12.74
C LYS A 7 20.21 0.09 -12.44
N ASP A 8 21.23 0.80 -11.95
CA ASP A 8 21.10 2.18 -11.45
C ASP A 8 20.58 3.17 -12.52
N ASN A 9 20.83 2.89 -13.80
CA ASN A 9 20.41 3.71 -14.95
C ASN A 9 19.47 2.96 -15.93
N GLU A 10 18.79 1.89 -15.50
CA GLU A 10 17.82 1.17 -16.34
C GLU A 10 16.41 1.79 -16.20
N PRO A 11 15.76 2.19 -17.30
CA PRO A 11 14.36 2.63 -17.27
C PRO A 11 13.46 1.54 -16.68
N LYS A 12 12.44 1.93 -15.92
CA LYS A 12 11.55 0.99 -15.21
C LYS A 12 10.87 0.02 -16.19
N GLU A 13 10.49 0.49 -17.36
CA GLU A 13 9.84 -0.28 -18.44
C GLU A 13 10.76 -1.36 -19.00
N LYS A 14 12.05 -1.00 -19.17
CA LYS A 14 13.09 -1.90 -19.67
C LYS A 14 13.41 -3.00 -18.65
N PHE A 15 13.51 -2.63 -17.38
CA PHE A 15 13.63 -3.59 -16.30
C PHE A 15 12.42 -4.51 -16.21
N MET A 16 11.20 -3.95 -16.26
CA MET A 16 9.96 -4.73 -16.19
C MET A 16 9.87 -5.75 -17.32
N SER A 17 10.19 -5.35 -18.54
CA SER A 17 10.20 -6.25 -19.70
C SER A 17 11.17 -7.41 -19.50
N ARG A 18 12.36 -7.13 -18.97
CA ARG A 18 13.40 -8.13 -18.71
C ARG A 18 13.01 -9.05 -17.56
N CYS A 19 12.46 -8.51 -16.47
CA CYS A 19 12.01 -9.29 -15.32
C CYS A 19 10.82 -10.20 -15.66
N MET A 20 9.83 -9.71 -16.41
CA MET A 20 8.68 -10.51 -16.84
C MET A 20 9.06 -11.57 -17.88
N GLY A 21 10.07 -11.27 -18.70
CA GLY A 21 10.58 -12.16 -19.75
C GLY A 21 11.54 -13.23 -19.26
N ASP A 22 12.11 -13.06 -18.06
CA ASP A 22 13.17 -13.90 -17.50
C ASP A 22 12.70 -15.36 -17.28
N GLY A 23 13.57 -16.31 -17.65
CA GLY A 23 13.26 -17.74 -17.59
C GLY A 23 13.10 -18.27 -16.16
N VAL A 24 13.86 -17.74 -15.20
CA VAL A 24 13.73 -18.09 -13.77
C VAL A 24 12.43 -17.53 -13.23
N MET A 25 12.10 -16.27 -13.58
CA MET A 25 10.85 -15.65 -13.16
C MET A 25 9.61 -16.38 -13.68
N LYS A 26 9.64 -16.85 -14.93
CA LYS A 26 8.54 -17.66 -15.50
C LYS A 26 8.40 -19.04 -14.84
N LYS A 27 9.51 -19.61 -14.35
CA LYS A 27 9.52 -20.92 -13.70
C LYS A 27 9.10 -20.86 -12.24
N GLU A 28 9.61 -19.89 -11.48
CA GLU A 28 9.31 -19.71 -10.05
C GLU A 28 7.96 -19.01 -9.82
N TYR A 29 7.57 -18.11 -10.72
CA TYR A 29 6.31 -17.39 -10.70
C TYR A 29 5.56 -17.60 -12.02
N PRO A 30 4.97 -18.78 -12.27
CA PRO A 30 4.27 -19.06 -13.52
C PRO A 30 3.03 -18.18 -13.71
N ASP A 31 2.35 -17.86 -12.61
CA ASP A 31 1.25 -16.90 -12.60
C ASP A 31 1.73 -15.49 -12.99
N GLN A 32 1.04 -14.88 -13.96
CA GLN A 32 1.45 -13.60 -14.50
C GLN A 32 1.27 -12.46 -13.50
N SER A 33 0.23 -12.50 -12.67
CA SER A 33 -0.06 -11.46 -11.69
C SER A 33 0.96 -11.48 -10.56
N GLN A 34 1.30 -12.66 -10.05
CA GLN A 34 2.33 -12.87 -9.05
C GLN A 34 3.71 -12.42 -9.55
N ARG A 35 4.08 -12.82 -10.78
CA ARG A 35 5.33 -12.40 -11.42
C ARG A 35 5.40 -10.89 -11.59
N ALA A 36 4.29 -10.27 -12.00
CA ALA A 36 4.19 -8.82 -12.12
C ALA A 36 4.38 -8.12 -10.78
N ALA A 37 3.77 -8.59 -9.70
CA ALA A 37 3.93 -8.03 -8.35
C ALA A 37 5.40 -8.08 -7.88
N VAL A 38 6.06 -9.23 -8.06
CA VAL A 38 7.48 -9.37 -7.69
C VAL A 38 8.35 -8.45 -8.54
N CYS A 39 8.15 -8.42 -9.85
CA CYS A 39 8.90 -7.54 -10.74
C CYS A 39 8.67 -6.05 -10.42
N MET A 40 7.43 -5.64 -10.14
CA MET A 40 7.15 -4.26 -9.74
C MET A 40 7.84 -3.90 -8.42
N SER A 41 7.84 -4.80 -7.43
CA SER A 41 8.52 -4.55 -6.15
C SER A 41 10.02 -4.25 -6.34
N LYS A 42 10.67 -4.95 -7.28
CA LYS A 42 12.08 -4.74 -7.63
C LYS A 42 12.29 -3.53 -8.53
N ALA A 43 11.32 -3.22 -9.39
CA ALA A 43 11.34 -2.01 -10.23
C ALA A 43 11.23 -0.74 -9.38
N MET A 44 10.53 -0.82 -8.26
CA MET A 44 10.31 0.30 -7.35
C MET A 44 11.47 0.51 -6.37
N ASN A 45 12.41 -0.45 -6.24
CA ASN A 45 13.56 -0.37 -5.31
C ASN A 45 13.12 0.19 -3.95
N LEU A 46 11.98 -0.28 -3.45
CA LEU A 46 11.29 0.36 -2.33
C LEU A 46 12.19 0.31 -1.10
N SER A 47 12.59 1.48 -0.62
CA SER A 47 13.31 1.60 0.64
C SER A 47 12.41 1.16 1.80
N VAL A 48 13.00 0.80 2.94
CA VAL A 48 12.24 0.39 4.13
C VAL A 48 11.24 1.47 4.55
N ILE A 49 11.60 2.74 4.41
CA ILE A 49 10.72 3.87 4.74
C ILE A 49 9.53 3.95 3.78
N GLU A 50 9.76 3.78 2.48
CA GLU A 50 8.68 3.80 1.48
C GLU A 50 7.74 2.58 1.61
N ALA A 51 8.27 1.42 2.03
CA ALA A 51 7.45 0.24 2.31
C ALA A 51 6.53 0.45 3.51
N VAL A 52 7.03 1.11 4.57
CA VAL A 52 6.23 1.44 5.76
C VAL A 52 5.18 2.50 5.44
N ASP A 53 5.51 3.52 4.63
CA ASP A 53 4.54 4.51 4.17
C ASP A 53 3.41 3.88 3.35
N LEU A 54 3.75 2.94 2.46
CA LEU A 54 2.73 2.19 1.72
C LEU A 54 1.85 1.36 2.66
N GLN A 55 2.43 0.65 3.63
CA GLN A 55 1.66 -0.11 4.61
C GLN A 55 0.73 0.80 5.42
N LEU A 56 1.21 1.97 5.83
CA LEU A 56 0.42 2.93 6.60
C LEU A 56 -0.78 3.44 5.78
N LYS A 57 -0.57 3.72 4.49
CA LYS A 57 -1.64 4.12 3.56
C LYS A 57 -2.66 3.02 3.36
N LEU A 58 -2.22 1.79 3.10
CA LEU A 58 -3.13 0.65 2.94
C LEU A 58 -3.99 0.42 4.19
N ASN A 59 -3.39 0.50 5.38
CA ASN A 59 -4.12 0.38 6.64
C ASN A 59 -5.12 1.53 6.84
N ALA A 60 -4.80 2.75 6.38
CA ALA A 60 -5.71 3.88 6.43
C ALA A 60 -6.88 3.71 5.45
N ASP A 61 -6.61 3.23 4.23
CA ASP A 61 -7.62 2.95 3.21
C ASP A 61 -8.53 1.79 3.64
N GLU A 62 -8.00 0.76 4.29
CA GLU A 62 -8.79 -0.36 4.84
C GLU A 62 -9.73 0.12 5.95
N ARG A 63 -9.32 1.12 6.75
CA ARG A 63 -10.17 1.76 7.78
C ARG A 63 -11.24 2.65 7.15
N ALA A 64 -10.88 3.48 6.18
CA ALA A 64 -11.79 4.44 5.57
C ALA A 64 -12.75 3.81 4.54
N GLY A 65 -12.38 2.65 3.98
CA GLY A 65 -13.07 2.02 2.86
C GLY A 65 -12.67 2.64 1.51
N TYR A 66 -13.25 2.13 0.42
CA TYR A 66 -13.00 2.62 -0.93
C TYR A 66 -14.26 3.24 -1.53
N PRO A 67 -14.20 4.51 -2.00
CA PRO A 67 -15.33 5.17 -2.64
C PRO A 67 -15.93 4.33 -3.78
N PRO A 68 -17.27 4.27 -3.91
CA PRO A 68 -18.27 5.03 -3.15
C PRO A 68 -18.68 4.40 -1.81
N ASN A 69 -18.12 3.24 -1.46
CA ASN A 69 -18.51 2.47 -0.28
C ASN A 69 -17.50 2.70 0.85
N CYS A 70 -17.60 3.85 1.50
CA CYS A 70 -16.81 4.17 2.70
C CYS A 70 -17.30 3.38 3.91
N ASN A 71 -16.36 3.04 4.80
CA ASN A 71 -16.68 2.38 6.06
C ASN A 71 -17.33 3.36 7.07
N LYS A 72 -17.93 2.79 8.12
CA LYS A 72 -18.62 3.55 9.18
C LYS A 72 -17.70 4.62 9.80
N GLY A 73 -18.18 5.86 9.89
CA GLY A 73 -17.42 7.02 10.38
C GLY A 73 -16.71 7.82 9.29
N TYR A 74 -16.78 7.39 8.03
CA TYR A 74 -16.25 8.08 6.86
C TYR A 74 -17.34 8.33 5.83
N VAL A 75 -17.24 9.44 5.11
CA VAL A 75 -18.13 9.83 4.01
C VAL A 75 -17.32 10.12 2.76
N GLU A 76 -17.89 9.79 1.60
CA GLU A 76 -17.27 10.15 0.33
C GLU A 76 -17.38 11.66 0.10
N LYS A 77 -16.23 12.31 -0.07
CA LYS A 77 -16.11 13.66 -0.62
C LYS A 77 -15.07 13.64 -1.73
N ASP A 78 -15.43 14.14 -2.91
CA ASP A 78 -14.54 14.25 -4.07
C ASP A 78 -13.85 12.92 -4.45
N GLY A 79 -14.58 11.80 -4.38
CA GLY A 79 -14.05 10.48 -4.69
C GLY A 79 -13.03 9.97 -3.67
N LYS A 80 -13.10 10.44 -2.42
CA LYS A 80 -12.28 9.97 -1.28
C LYS A 80 -13.12 9.81 -0.01
N CYS A 81 -12.82 8.78 0.78
CA CYS A 81 -13.44 8.59 2.08
C CYS A 81 -12.75 9.46 3.13
N VAL A 82 -13.47 10.45 3.68
CA VAL A 82 -12.98 11.38 4.71
C VAL A 82 -13.80 11.22 5.99
N PRO A 83 -13.23 11.46 7.19
CA PRO A 83 -13.98 11.33 8.44
C PRO A 83 -15.20 12.27 8.48
N VAL A 84 -16.30 11.80 9.06
CA VAL A 84 -17.48 12.62 9.33
C VAL A 84 -17.13 13.61 10.44
N GLU A 85 -17.07 14.90 10.15
CA GLU A 85 -16.84 15.91 11.18
C GLU A 85 -18.10 16.07 12.04
N GLU A 86 -18.09 15.49 13.25
CA GLU A 86 -19.03 15.86 14.32
C GLU A 86 -18.34 16.89 15.22
N GLY A 87 -18.97 18.05 15.41
CA GLY A 87 -18.36 19.23 16.02
C GLY A 87 -17.90 18.99 17.47
N GLY A 88 -16.61 19.24 17.74
CA GLY A 88 -16.07 19.27 19.10
C GLY A 88 -14.53 19.27 19.21
N ALA A 89 -13.94 20.45 19.09
CA ALA A 89 -12.67 20.90 19.71
C ALA A 89 -11.31 20.22 19.36
N HIS A 90 -10.40 21.06 18.84
CA HIS A 90 -8.99 21.19 19.27
C HIS A 90 -8.74 20.58 20.67
N THR A 91 -7.73 19.77 20.98
CA THR A 91 -6.41 19.53 20.39
C THR A 91 -5.96 18.13 20.82
N LYS A 92 -5.42 17.32 19.91
CA LYS A 92 -4.07 16.80 20.13
C LYS A 92 -3.33 16.94 18.81
N LYS A 93 -2.23 17.68 18.86
CA LYS A 93 -1.24 17.66 17.78
C LYS A 93 -1.03 16.19 17.40
N LEU A 94 -0.96 15.87 16.11
CA LEU A 94 -0.35 14.62 15.65
C LEU A 94 1.13 14.66 16.06
N GLY A 95 1.40 14.44 17.34
CA GLY A 95 2.66 13.96 17.86
C GLY A 95 2.51 12.45 17.97
N CYS A 96 3.56 11.73 17.59
CA CYS A 96 3.62 10.27 17.49
C CYS A 96 3.51 9.53 18.84
N THR A 97 2.68 9.98 19.79
CA THR A 97 2.67 9.50 21.18
C THR A 97 1.30 9.12 21.73
N ASP A 98 0.20 9.18 20.97
CA ASP A 98 -1.08 8.65 21.47
C ASP A 98 -1.21 7.14 21.16
N PRO A 99 -1.69 6.31 22.10
CA PRO A 99 -1.87 4.88 21.89
C PRO A 99 -2.90 4.64 20.78
N LEU A 100 -2.64 3.64 19.94
CA LEU A 100 -3.58 3.13 18.95
C LEU A 100 -4.95 2.87 19.61
N PRO A 101 -6.08 3.30 19.03
CA PRO A 101 -7.38 2.81 19.49
C PRO A 101 -7.40 1.29 19.31
N ASP A 102 -7.64 0.60 20.42
CA ASP A 102 -7.57 -0.85 20.52
C ASP A 102 -8.48 -1.49 19.47
N ALA A 103 -7.89 -2.38 18.68
CA ALA A 103 -8.61 -3.13 17.66
C ALA A 103 -9.40 -4.25 18.35
N GLY A 104 -10.66 -3.97 18.67
CA GLY A 104 -11.67 -5.01 18.82
C GLY A 104 -12.40 -5.00 20.15
N GLU A 105 -13.55 -4.34 20.17
CA GLU A 105 -14.69 -4.84 20.91
C GLU A 105 -15.56 -5.57 19.87
N LYS A 106 -15.55 -6.91 19.89
CA LYS A 106 -16.54 -7.72 19.20
C LYS A 106 -17.66 -7.97 20.19
N ASP A 107 -18.73 -7.19 20.12
CA ASP A 107 -19.95 -7.47 20.86
C ASP A 107 -20.58 -8.78 20.33
N ASN A 108 -20.75 -9.74 21.24
CA ASN A 108 -21.57 -10.94 21.05
C ASN A 108 -22.92 -10.75 21.74
#